data_AF-A0A3M1FHZ4-F1
#
_entry.id   AF-A0A3M1FHZ4-F1
#
_cell.length_a   1.000
_cell.length_b   1.000
_cell.length_c   1.000
_cell.angle_alpha   90.00
_cell.angle_beta   90.00
_cell.angle_gamma   90.00
#
_symmetry.space_group_name_H-M   'P 1'
#
loop_
_entity.id
_entity.type
_entity.pdbx_description
1 polymer ?
#
loop_
_entity_poly.entity_id
_entity_poly.type
_entity_poly.pdbx_seq_one_letter_code
_entity_poly.pdbx_strand_id
1 'polypeptide(L)'
;MRNILGHVGRRMREEMAEDLKPIFRTETTGQARELAQAFIEKWQAKAPKAVACLEEGLEDALAVMALPGKYRRRLKSTNMQEQLIQELRRRERVIRIFPNEASALRLFAAMLAETHESWLGRKYLDMDEFYEWLEAKRQRQGVVIAMK
;
A
#
# COMPACT_ATOMS: atom_id res chain seq x y z
N MET A 1 5.97 -2.25 -3.36
CA MET A 1 7.17 -3.11 -3.58
C MET A 1 6.98 -4.16 -4.66
N ARG A 2 5.88 -4.94 -4.66
CA ARG A 2 5.66 -6.01 -5.66
C ARG A 2 5.77 -5.54 -7.12
N ASN A 3 5.21 -4.38 -7.45
CA ASN A 3 5.25 -3.81 -8.81
C ASN A 3 6.69 -3.51 -9.25
N ILE A 4 7.47 -2.81 -8.41
CA ILE A 4 8.89 -2.52 -8.65
C ILE A 4 9.68 -3.82 -8.86
N LEU A 5 9.53 -4.80 -7.97
CA LEU A 5 10.20 -6.09 -8.06
C LEU A 5 9.74 -6.95 -9.25
N GLY A 6 8.61 -6.60 -9.88
CA GLY A 6 8.10 -7.24 -11.10
C GLY A 6 8.93 -6.90 -12.34
N HIS A 7 9.66 -5.78 -12.32
CA HIS A 7 10.48 -5.32 -13.45
C HIS A 7 11.92 -5.86 -13.43
N VAL A 8 12.30 -6.64 -12.43
CA VAL A 8 13.65 -7.22 -12.29
C VAL A 8 13.66 -8.75 -12.37
N GLY A 9 14.75 -9.28 -12.92
CA GLY A 9 15.02 -10.71 -12.98
C GLY A 9 15.23 -11.32 -11.58
N ARG A 10 14.98 -12.63 -11.46
CA ARG A 10 14.98 -13.36 -10.17
C ARG A 10 16.28 -13.22 -9.37
N ARG A 11 17.44 -13.13 -10.05
CA ARG A 11 18.76 -13.03 -9.42
C ARG A 11 18.99 -11.71 -8.67
N MET A 12 18.43 -10.60 -9.16
CA MET A 12 18.61 -9.26 -8.57
C MET A 12 17.47 -8.89 -7.62
N ARG A 13 16.40 -9.68 -7.60
CA ARG A 13 15.18 -9.36 -6.86
C ARG A 13 15.40 -9.31 -5.35
N GLU A 14 16.23 -10.19 -4.81
CA GLU A 14 16.51 -10.24 -3.38
C GLU A 14 17.34 -9.04 -2.92
N GLU A 15 18.44 -8.75 -3.62
CA GLU A 15 19.28 -7.57 -3.35
C GLU A 15 18.48 -6.26 -3.45
N MET A 16 17.71 -6.09 -4.53
CA MET A 16 16.87 -4.91 -4.71
C MET A 16 15.79 -4.79 -3.61
N ALA A 17 15.23 -5.92 -3.15
CA ALA A 17 14.24 -5.90 -2.08
C ALA A 17 14.84 -5.44 -0.75
N GLU A 18 16.08 -5.84 -0.44
CA GLU A 18 16.78 -5.33 0.74
C GLU A 18 17.04 -3.83 0.65
N ASP A 19 17.46 -3.32 -0.51
CA ASP A 19 17.69 -1.88 -0.69
C ASP A 19 16.39 -1.05 -0.67
N LEU A 20 15.25 -1.62 -1.10
CA LEU A 20 13.95 -0.93 -1.07
C LEU A 20 13.34 -0.83 0.33
N LYS A 21 13.62 -1.79 1.21
CA LYS A 21 13.01 -1.84 2.56
C LYS A 21 13.28 -0.56 3.38
N PRO A 22 14.53 -0.04 3.46
CA PRO A 22 14.85 1.20 4.17
C PRO A 22 14.00 2.39 3.74
N ILE A 23 13.86 2.65 2.44
CA ILE A 23 13.12 3.80 1.87
C ILE A 23 11.73 3.91 2.50
N PHE A 24 11.06 2.77 2.63
CA PHE A 24 9.70 2.74 3.14
C PHE A 24 9.63 2.67 4.68
N ARG A 25 10.67 2.18 5.36
CA ARG A 25 10.68 1.97 6.82
C ARG A 25 11.05 3.21 7.64
N THR A 26 11.58 4.25 7.00
CA THR A 26 11.92 5.52 7.66
C THR A 26 10.69 6.20 8.27
N GLU A 27 10.95 7.05 9.27
CA GLU A 27 9.89 7.80 9.97
C GLU A 27 9.62 9.17 9.35
N THR A 28 10.54 9.66 8.52
CA THR A 28 10.51 10.99 7.92
C THR A 28 10.58 10.92 6.39
N THR A 29 9.87 11.85 5.74
CA THR A 29 9.86 11.96 4.28
C THR A 29 11.22 12.37 3.71
N GLY A 30 11.96 13.23 4.43
CA GLY A 30 13.31 13.66 4.02
C GLY A 30 14.28 12.48 3.87
N GLN A 31 14.41 11.66 4.93
CA GLN A 31 15.26 10.47 4.88
C GLN A 31 14.79 9.46 3.82
N ALA A 32 13.48 9.32 3.63
CA ALA A 32 12.95 8.43 2.60
C ALA A 32 13.38 8.88 1.19
N ARG A 33 13.39 10.18 0.91
CA ARG A 33 13.84 10.75 -0.37
C ARG A 33 15.35 10.59 -0.57
N GLU A 34 16.15 10.82 0.47
CA GLU A 34 17.60 10.60 0.40
C GLU A 34 17.94 9.13 0.09
N LEU A 35 17.27 8.19 0.76
CA LEU A 35 17.45 6.76 0.49
C LEU A 35 16.93 6.38 -0.91
N ALA A 36 15.85 6.99 -1.38
CA ALA A 36 15.34 6.77 -2.72
C ALA A 36 16.35 7.26 -3.78
N GLN A 37 16.99 8.41 -3.56
CA GLN A 37 18.03 8.93 -4.44
C GLN A 37 19.24 7.98 -4.50
N ALA A 38 19.73 7.51 -3.34
CA ALA A 38 20.81 6.53 -3.29
C ALA A 38 20.43 5.21 -4.00
N PHE A 39 19.17 4.77 -3.88
CA PHE A 39 18.66 3.61 -4.60
C PHE A 39 18.63 3.82 -6.12
N ILE A 40 18.16 4.98 -6.58
CA ILE A 40 18.13 5.37 -8.00
C ILE A 40 19.55 5.29 -8.57
N GLU A 41 20.53 5.92 -7.92
CA GLU A 41 21.93 5.92 -8.37
C GLU A 41 22.51 4.51 -8.49
N LYS A 42 22.23 3.63 -7.53
CA LYS A 42 22.70 2.24 -7.55
C LYS A 42 22.06 1.40 -8.67
N TRP A 43 20.76 1.59 -8.92
CA TRP A 43 19.97 0.67 -9.75
C TRP A 43 19.63 1.19 -11.14
N GLN A 44 19.81 2.47 -11.44
CA GLN A 44 19.39 3.08 -12.71
C GLN A 44 19.98 2.37 -13.93
N ALA A 45 21.29 2.05 -13.89
CA ALA A 45 21.95 1.37 -14.99
C ALA A 45 21.52 -0.11 -15.15
N LYS A 46 21.19 -0.79 -14.05
CA LYS A 46 20.89 -2.23 -14.04
C LYS A 46 19.40 -2.53 -14.27
N ALA A 47 18.52 -1.64 -13.82
CA ALA A 47 17.08 -1.87 -13.76
C ALA A 47 16.27 -0.58 -13.97
N PRO A 48 16.41 0.11 -15.12
CA PRO A 48 15.79 1.41 -15.36
C PRO A 48 14.27 1.40 -15.24
N LYS A 49 13.60 0.30 -15.63
CA LYS A 49 12.13 0.16 -15.48
C LYS A 49 11.68 0.07 -14.02
N ALA A 50 12.47 -0.59 -13.16
CA ALA A 50 12.15 -0.68 -11.74
C ALA A 50 12.34 0.68 -11.07
N VAL A 51 13.36 1.42 -11.47
CA VAL A 51 13.62 2.77 -10.98
C VAL A 51 12.53 3.75 -11.42
N ALA A 52 12.16 3.77 -12.70
CA ALA A 52 11.06 4.61 -13.18
C ALA A 52 9.75 4.33 -12.41
N CYS A 53 9.44 3.06 -12.16
CA CYS A 53 8.27 2.68 -11.34
C CYS A 53 8.36 3.18 -9.89
N LEU A 54 9.56 3.24 -9.30
CA LEU A 54 9.76 3.82 -7.98
C LEU A 54 9.55 5.34 -8.04
N GLU A 55 10.16 6.03 -8.99
CA GLU A 55 10.08 7.50 -9.13
C GLU A 55 8.63 7.96 -9.32
N GLU A 56 7.88 7.31 -10.22
CA GLU A 56 6.47 7.61 -10.48
C GLU A 56 5.59 7.43 -9.22
N GLY A 57 5.90 6.44 -8.38
CA GLY A 57 5.07 6.08 -7.23
C GLY A 57 5.59 6.53 -5.86
N LEU A 58 6.75 7.22 -5.80
CA LEU A 58 7.43 7.51 -4.53
C LEU A 58 6.58 8.44 -3.65
N GLU A 59 6.15 9.58 -4.19
CA GLU A 59 5.42 10.58 -3.42
C GLU A 59 4.07 10.05 -2.91
N ASP A 60 3.36 9.28 -3.73
CA ASP A 60 2.13 8.60 -3.33
C ASP A 60 2.38 7.61 -2.19
N ALA A 61 3.48 6.86 -2.26
CA ALA A 61 3.85 5.92 -1.20
C ALA A 61 4.28 6.62 0.11
N LEU A 62 4.83 7.84 0.01
CA LEU A 62 5.23 8.64 1.17
C LEU A 62 4.08 9.45 1.79
N ALA A 63 2.95 9.62 1.08
CA ALA A 63 1.78 10.35 1.58
C ALA A 63 1.28 9.82 2.94
N VAL A 64 1.41 8.52 3.19
CA VAL A 64 1.04 7.88 4.47
C VAL A 64 1.81 8.45 5.67
N MET A 65 2.99 9.04 5.46
CA MET A 65 3.80 9.64 6.54
C MET A 65 3.15 10.89 7.15
N ALA A 66 2.21 11.53 6.45
CA ALA A 66 1.42 12.63 6.99
C ALA A 66 0.42 12.21 8.09
N LEU A 67 0.23 10.90 8.28
CA LEU A 67 -0.65 10.31 9.28
C LEU A 67 0.09 10.05 10.61
N PRO A 68 -0.62 9.89 11.73
CA PRO A 68 0.00 9.49 12.99
C PRO A 68 0.63 8.09 12.90
N GLY A 69 1.73 7.88 13.63
CA GLY A 69 2.55 6.67 13.56
C GLY A 69 1.78 5.35 13.72
N LYS A 70 0.78 5.33 14.62
CA LYS A 70 -0.12 4.18 14.87
C LYS A 70 -0.78 3.65 13.59
N TYR A 71 -1.13 4.54 12.66
CA TYR A 71 -1.88 4.22 11.44
C TYR A 71 -0.97 3.84 10.27
N ARG A 72 0.25 4.40 10.23
CA ARG A 72 1.19 4.22 9.11
C ARG A 72 1.45 2.76 8.80
N ARG A 73 1.70 1.93 9.81
CA ARG A 73 2.08 0.51 9.61
C ARG A 73 1.02 -0.27 8.84
N ARG A 74 -0.27 -0.08 9.16
CA ARG A 74 -1.37 -0.81 8.52
C ARG A 74 -1.71 -0.22 7.15
N LEU A 75 -1.80 1.10 7.05
CA LEU A 75 -2.21 1.80 5.82
C LEU A 75 -1.16 1.79 4.71
N LYS A 76 0.12 1.60 5.08
CA LYS A 76 1.22 1.49 4.12
C LYS A 76 1.22 0.17 3.34
N SER A 77 0.55 -0.87 3.84
CA SER A 77 0.55 -2.19 3.20
C SER A 77 -0.77 -2.49 2.52
N THR A 78 -0.71 -3.09 1.33
CA THR A 78 -1.85 -3.63 0.58
C THR A 78 -2.15 -5.09 0.94
N ASN A 79 -1.49 -5.65 1.95
CA ASN A 79 -1.52 -7.09 2.27
C ASN A 79 -2.95 -7.63 2.44
N MET A 80 -3.83 -6.90 3.13
CA MET A 80 -5.21 -7.34 3.36
C MET A 80 -6.00 -7.46 2.04
N GLN A 81 -5.83 -6.48 1.16
CA GLN A 81 -6.47 -6.46 -0.16
C GLN A 81 -5.87 -7.54 -1.07
N GLU A 82 -4.54 -7.70 -1.06
CA GLU A 82 -3.85 -8.73 -1.84
C GLU A 82 -4.25 -10.14 -1.42
N GLN A 83 -4.39 -10.38 -0.11
CA GLN A 83 -4.88 -11.64 0.43
C GLN A 83 -6.31 -11.93 -0.05
N LEU A 84 -7.21 -10.94 0.08
CA LEU A 84 -8.59 -11.06 -0.38
C LEU A 84 -8.68 -11.39 -1.88
N ILE A 85 -7.92 -10.66 -2.70
CA ILE A 85 -7.84 -10.89 -4.15
C ILE A 85 -7.26 -12.28 -4.45
N GLN A 86 -6.26 -12.73 -3.70
CA GLN A 86 -5.68 -14.06 -3.88
C GLN A 86 -6.68 -15.16 -3.57
N GLU A 87 -7.50 -15.00 -2.53
CA GLU A 87 -8.57 -15.93 -2.17
C GLU A 87 -9.65 -16.00 -3.26
N LEU A 88 -10.08 -14.85 -3.79
CA LEU A 88 -10.98 -14.79 -4.95
C LEU A 88 -10.39 -15.54 -6.16
N ARG A 89 -9.13 -15.26 -6.51
CA ARG A 89 -8.43 -15.91 -7.64
C ARG A 89 -8.25 -17.42 -7.42
N ARG A 90 -8.13 -17.90 -6.17
CA ARG A 90 -8.06 -19.35 -5.89
C ARG A 90 -9.37 -20.04 -6.25
N ARG A 91 -10.53 -19.46 -5.89
CA ARG A 91 -11.85 -20.02 -6.26
C ARG A 91 -12.12 -19.89 -7.76
N GLU A 92 -11.75 -18.76 -8.36
CA GLU A 92 -11.83 -18.53 -9.83
C GLU A 92 -11.07 -19.61 -10.63
N ARG A 93 -9.83 -19.92 -10.23
CA ARG A 93 -8.96 -20.89 -10.94
C ARG A 93 -9.55 -22.29 -11.06
N VAL A 94 -10.38 -22.70 -10.10
CA VAL A 94 -11.05 -24.02 -10.13
C VAL A 94 -12.15 -24.06 -11.19
N ILE A 95 -12.87 -22.94 -11.37
CA ILE A 95 -14.03 -22.84 -12.27
C ILE A 95 -13.59 -22.75 -13.73
N ARG A 96 -12.42 -22.15 -14.00
CA ARG A 96 -11.82 -21.92 -15.33
C ARG A 96 -12.61 -21.00 -16.26
N ILE A 97 -13.89 -21.28 -16.52
CA ILE A 97 -14.75 -20.52 -17.44
C ILE A 97 -16.12 -20.31 -16.78
N PHE A 98 -16.59 -19.07 -16.77
CA PHE A 98 -17.94 -18.75 -16.32
C PHE A 98 -18.92 -18.73 -17.51
N PRO A 99 -20.17 -19.17 -17.32
CA PRO A 99 -21.17 -19.17 -18.38
C PRO A 99 -21.65 -17.75 -18.75
N ASN A 100 -21.56 -16.79 -17.83
CA ASN A 100 -21.83 -15.37 -18.05
C ASN A 100 -21.25 -14.53 -16.90
N GLU A 101 -21.18 -13.22 -17.11
CA GLU A 101 -20.69 -12.24 -16.12
C GLU A 101 -21.48 -12.30 -14.80
N ALA A 102 -22.81 -12.42 -14.87
CA ALA A 102 -23.67 -12.50 -13.69
C ALA A 102 -23.32 -13.69 -12.79
N SER A 103 -22.85 -14.80 -13.36
CA SER A 103 -22.42 -15.98 -12.59
C SER A 103 -21.10 -15.74 -11.86
N ALA A 104 -20.16 -15.04 -12.48
CA ALA A 104 -18.91 -14.63 -11.83
C ALA A 104 -19.19 -13.64 -10.69
N LEU A 105 -20.05 -12.64 -10.96
CA LEU A 105 -20.44 -11.64 -9.97
C LEU A 105 -21.10 -12.29 -8.75
N ARG A 106 -22.03 -13.24 -8.95
CA ARG A 106 -22.66 -13.97 -7.83
C ARG A 106 -21.65 -14.69 -6.95
N LEU A 107 -20.67 -15.38 -7.55
CA LEU A 107 -19.62 -16.05 -6.79
C LEU A 107 -18.82 -15.05 -5.97
N PHE A 108 -18.27 -14.01 -6.61
CA PHE A 108 -17.43 -13.04 -5.91
C PHE A 108 -18.22 -12.28 -4.84
N ALA A 109 -19.47 -11.90 -5.10
CA ALA A 109 -20.33 -11.25 -4.11
C ALA A 109 -20.57 -12.16 -2.89
N ALA A 110 -20.89 -13.44 -3.11
CA ALA A 110 -21.08 -14.40 -2.02
C ALA A 110 -19.79 -14.59 -1.19
N MET A 111 -18.63 -14.68 -1.84
CA MET A 111 -17.34 -14.75 -1.16
C MET A 111 -17.04 -13.50 -0.32
N LEU A 112 -17.30 -12.31 -0.88
CA LEU A 112 -17.07 -11.06 -0.20
C LEU A 112 -18.01 -10.89 0.99
N ALA A 113 -19.26 -11.35 0.89
CA ALA A 113 -20.21 -11.37 1.99
C ALA A 113 -19.74 -12.27 3.13
N GLU A 114 -19.31 -13.51 2.83
CA GLU A 114 -18.74 -14.46 3.79
C GLU A 114 -17.52 -13.85 4.52
N THR A 115 -16.60 -13.24 3.78
CA THR A 115 -15.44 -12.55 4.36
C THR A 115 -15.86 -11.37 5.23
N HIS A 116 -16.83 -10.57 4.78
CA HIS A 116 -17.32 -9.42 5.53
C HIS A 116 -17.88 -9.84 6.88
N GLU A 117 -18.72 -10.88 6.92
CA GLU A 117 -19.27 -11.43 8.16
C GLU A 117 -18.17 -11.88 9.11
N SER A 118 -17.11 -12.51 8.60
CA SER A 118 -15.96 -12.92 9.41
C SER A 118 -15.20 -11.72 10.03
N TRP A 119 -15.23 -10.57 9.37
CA TRP A 119 -14.53 -9.36 9.81
C TRP A 119 -15.32 -8.52 10.82
N LEU A 120 -16.64 -8.68 10.90
CA LEU A 120 -17.49 -7.95 11.85
C LEU A 120 -17.06 -8.15 13.31
N GLY A 121 -16.48 -9.31 13.65
CA GLY A 121 -16.05 -9.61 15.01
C GLY A 121 -14.72 -8.97 15.45
N ARG A 122 -14.00 -8.25 14.59
CA ARG A 122 -12.66 -7.71 14.91
C ARG A 122 -12.46 -6.29 14.34
N LYS A 123 -12.09 -5.33 15.20
CA LYS A 123 -11.68 -3.97 14.75
C LYS A 123 -10.29 -4.03 14.12
N TYR A 124 -10.21 -4.04 12.79
CA TYR A 124 -8.93 -4.05 12.07
C TYR A 124 -8.15 -2.73 12.20
N LEU A 125 -8.82 -1.61 12.39
CA LEU A 125 -8.17 -0.32 12.63
C LEU A 125 -9.03 0.49 13.59
N ASP A 126 -8.42 0.89 14.70
CA ASP A 126 -9.07 1.74 15.68
C ASP A 126 -8.96 3.21 15.25
N MET A 127 -10.08 3.82 14.85
CA MET A 127 -10.12 5.15 14.25
C MET A 127 -10.36 6.28 15.25
N ASP A 128 -10.58 5.97 16.53
CA ASP A 128 -11.02 6.96 17.52
C ASP A 128 -9.94 8.04 17.70
N GLU A 129 -8.69 7.63 17.95
CA GLU A 129 -7.52 8.52 18.01
C GLU A 129 -7.22 9.25 16.67
N PHE A 130 -7.58 8.65 15.53
CA PHE A 130 -7.42 9.29 14.22
C PHE A 130 -8.36 10.49 14.09
N TYR A 131 -9.61 10.35 14.51
CA TYR A 131 -10.59 11.42 14.44
C TYR A 131 -10.23 12.56 15.40
N GLU A 132 -9.80 12.25 16.63
CA GLU A 132 -9.28 13.26 17.56
C GLU A 132 -8.09 14.03 16.96
N TRP A 133 -7.13 13.32 16.36
CA TRP A 133 -6.00 13.94 15.66
C TRP A 133 -6.45 14.82 14.48
N LEU A 134 -7.43 14.35 13.70
CA LEU A 134 -7.94 15.06 12.53
C LEU A 134 -8.63 16.37 12.94
N GLU A 135 -9.43 16.35 14.01
CA GLU A 135 -10.08 17.53 14.56
C GLU A 135 -9.06 18.54 15.07
N ALA A 136 -8.08 18.10 15.87
CA ALA A 136 -7.00 18.96 16.34
C ALA A 136 -6.20 19.57 15.17
N LYS A 137 -5.96 18.80 14.10
CA LYS A 137 -5.28 19.28 12.88
C LYS A 137 -6.12 20.33 12.15
N ARG A 138 -7.42 20.11 11.99
CA ARG A 138 -8.35 21.06 11.36
C ARG A 138 -8.45 22.37 12.13
N GLN A 139 -8.55 22.29 13.46
CA GLN A 139 -8.57 23.48 14.33
C GLN A 139 -7.29 24.30 14.18
N ARG A 140 -6.11 23.66 14.19
CA ARG A 140 -4.83 24.35 13.96
C ARG A 140 -4.77 25.02 12.60
N GLN A 141 -5.25 24.37 11.54
CA GLN A 141 -5.27 24.94 10.18
C GLN A 141 -6.26 26.10 10.05
N GLY A 142 -7.44 26.03 10.69
CA GLY A 142 -8.41 27.12 10.73
C GLY A 142 -7.90 28.35 11.48
N VAL A 143 -7.16 28.15 12.58
CA VAL A 143 -6.54 29.25 13.35
C VAL A 143 -5.44 29.95 12.55
N VAL A 144 -4.63 29.21 11.77
CA VAL A 144 -3.56 29.79 10.94
C VAL A 144 -4.11 30.62 9.77
N ILE A 145 -5.29 30.27 9.24
CA ILE A 145 -5.96 31.05 8.18
C ILE A 145 -6.64 32.30 8.77
N ALA A 146 -7.21 32.22 9.97
CA ALA A 146 -7.86 33.36 10.64
C ALA A 146 -6.87 34.40 11.21
N MET A 147 -5.59 34.08 11.33
CA MET A 147 -4.52 34.97 11.81
C MET A 147 -3.72 35.66 10.68
N LYS A 148 -4.06 35.40 9.41
CA LYS A 148 -3.51 36.08 8.23
C LYS A 148 -4.54 37.03 7.65
#